data_AF-A0A4T0VQI3-F1
#
_entry.id   AF-A0A4T0VQI3-F1
#
_cell.length_a   1.000
_cell.length_b   1.000
_cell.length_c   1.000
_cell.angle_alpha   90.00
_cell.angle_beta   90.00
_cell.angle_gamma   90.00
#
_symmetry.space_group_name_H-M   'P 1'
#
loop_
_entity.id
_entity.type
_entity.pdbx_description
1 polymer ?
#
loop_
_entity_poly.entity_id
_entity_poly.type
_entity_poly.pdbx_seq_one_letter_code
_entity_poly.pdbx_strand_id
1 'polypeptide(L)'
;MRFSLACTAAFVASLATANPLATRNQISWEFPESMSVAKRQDVPAPGTPAYLCHENCGTSITLSREAGYCTNYLWISRYDACLQCANTHNIWQYYSNSITASAAACGFSAVPV
;
A
#
# COMPACT_ATOMS: atom_id res chain seq x y z
N MET A 1 15.21 -0.77 53.78
CA MET A 1 14.16 0.19 53.38
C MET A 1 12.90 -0.61 53.06
N ARG A 2 11.74 -0.08 53.46
CA ARG A 2 10.51 -0.83 53.74
C ARG A 2 9.78 -1.22 52.44
N PHE A 3 9.40 -2.48 52.33
CA PHE A 3 8.37 -2.95 51.40
C PHE A 3 7.00 -2.56 51.97
N SER A 4 6.22 -1.78 51.21
CA SER A 4 4.83 -1.49 51.55
C SER A 4 3.92 -2.12 50.49
N LEU A 5 3.36 -3.27 50.84
CA LEU A 5 2.11 -3.80 50.30
C LEU A 5 0.94 -3.03 50.94
N ALA A 6 0.21 -2.25 50.14
CA ALA A 6 -1.12 -1.69 50.42
C ALA A 6 -1.53 -0.93 49.15
N CYS A 7 -2.76 -0.93 48.64
CA CYS A 7 -4.00 -1.55 49.03
C CYS A 7 -4.91 -1.39 47.80
N THR A 8 -5.71 -2.41 47.51
CA THR A 8 -7.08 -2.29 46.99
C THR A 8 -7.33 -1.47 45.71
N ALA A 9 -7.48 -2.22 44.62
CA ALA A 9 -8.57 -2.10 43.65
C ALA A 9 -9.50 -0.88 43.79
N ALA A 10 -9.32 0.08 42.89
CA ALA A 10 -10.40 0.93 42.43
C ALA A 10 -10.51 0.76 40.91
N PHE A 11 -11.00 -0.40 40.48
CA PHE A 11 -11.62 -0.52 39.16
C PHE A 11 -12.91 0.31 39.22
N VAL A 12 -12.78 1.61 38.99
CA VAL A 12 -13.95 2.45 38.72
C VAL A 12 -14.50 1.94 37.41
N ALA A 13 -15.58 1.17 37.48
CA ALA A 13 -16.36 0.77 36.33
C ALA A 13 -16.85 2.04 35.65
N SER A 14 -16.14 2.48 34.61
CA SER A 14 -16.67 3.40 33.63
C SER A 14 -17.83 2.68 32.94
N LEU A 15 -19.04 2.89 33.46
CA LEU A 15 -20.26 2.67 32.71
C LEU A 15 -20.18 3.63 31.52
N ALA A 16 -19.58 3.17 30.44
CA ALA A 16 -19.78 3.76 29.13
C ALA A 16 -21.28 3.67 28.89
N THR A 17 -21.96 4.80 29.05
CA THR A 17 -23.32 4.95 28.57
C THR A 17 -23.28 4.55 27.10
N ALA A 18 -23.88 3.40 26.78
CA ALA A 18 -24.13 3.04 25.40
C ALA A 18 -25.05 4.13 24.85
N ASN A 19 -24.46 5.16 24.25
CA ASN A 19 -25.21 6.06 23.40
C ASN A 19 -25.90 5.13 22.39
N PRO A 20 -27.24 5.12 22.29
CA PRO A 20 -27.86 4.46 21.17
C PRO A 20 -27.18 5.04 19.95
N LEU A 21 -26.61 4.17 19.12
CA LEU A 21 -26.05 4.52 17.83
C LEU A 21 -27.18 5.27 17.13
N ALA A 22 -27.13 6.61 17.19
CA ALA A 22 -28.05 7.45 16.47
C ALA A 22 -28.00 6.90 15.05
N THR A 23 -29.15 6.55 14.50
CA THR A 23 -29.31 6.14 13.11
C THR A 23 -28.67 7.24 12.29
N ARG A 24 -27.37 7.06 12.01
CA ARG A 24 -26.63 7.89 11.08
C ARG A 24 -27.43 7.67 9.82
N ASN A 25 -28.06 8.73 9.33
CA ASN A 25 -28.75 8.73 8.05
C ASN A 25 -27.67 8.44 6.99
N GLN A 26 -27.29 7.17 6.89
CA GLN A 26 -26.43 6.64 5.86
C GLN A 26 -27.33 6.72 4.64
N ILE A 27 -27.22 7.82 3.91
CA ILE A 27 -27.42 7.77 2.48
C ILE A 27 -26.50 6.63 2.03
N SER A 28 -27.06 5.42 1.93
CA SER A 28 -26.36 4.25 1.45
C SER A 28 -26.13 4.50 -0.02
N TRP A 29 -25.02 5.16 -0.33
CA TRP A 29 -24.50 5.12 -1.68
C TRP A 29 -23.97 3.71 -1.86
N GLU A 30 -24.83 2.83 -2.36
CA GLU A 30 -24.43 1.51 -2.80
C GLU A 30 -23.55 1.68 -4.03
N PHE A 31 -22.38 1.05 -4.02
CA PHE A 31 -21.51 1.10 -5.19
C PHE A 31 -22.26 0.43 -6.35
N PRO A 32 -22.50 1.11 -7.49
CA PRO A 32 -23.28 0.54 -8.57
C PRO A 32 -22.61 -0.74 -9.07
N GLU A 33 -23.35 -1.84 -9.22
CA GLU A 33 -22.81 -3.09 -9.79
C GLU A 33 -22.27 -2.89 -11.22
N SER A 34 -22.74 -1.84 -11.92
CA SER A 34 -22.25 -1.42 -13.24
C SER A 34 -20.84 -0.84 -13.20
N MET A 35 -20.35 -0.45 -12.03
CA MET A 35 -18.95 -0.12 -11.80
C MET A 35 -18.27 -1.37 -11.21
N SER A 36 -17.26 -1.91 -11.88
CA SER A 36 -16.59 -3.12 -11.38
C SER A 36 -15.52 -2.76 -10.33
N VAL A 37 -15.85 -2.87 -9.03
CA VAL A 37 -14.82 -2.82 -7.97
C VAL A 37 -13.97 -4.08 -7.96
N ALA A 38 -14.49 -5.20 -8.48
CA ALA A 38 -13.81 -6.50 -8.47
C ALA A 38 -12.36 -6.40 -8.97
N LYS A 39 -12.13 -5.63 -10.04
CA LYS A 39 -10.77 -5.43 -10.59
C LYS A 39 -9.79 -4.77 -9.62
N ARG A 40 -10.28 -3.94 -8.69
CA ARG A 40 -9.49 -3.33 -7.60
C ARG A 40 -9.37 -4.25 -6.38
N GLN A 41 -10.28 -5.23 -6.23
CA GLN A 41 -10.20 -6.25 -5.18
C GLN A 41 -9.27 -7.40 -5.57
N ASP A 42 -8.99 -7.60 -6.86
CA ASP A 42 -7.96 -8.54 -7.36
C ASP A 42 -6.53 -8.08 -7.02
N VAL A 43 -6.36 -6.88 -6.44
CA VAL A 43 -5.07 -6.44 -5.93
C VAL A 43 -4.70 -7.38 -4.76
N PRO A 44 -3.51 -8.01 -4.79
CA PRO A 44 -3.11 -8.93 -3.72
C PRO A 44 -3.21 -8.27 -2.35
N ALA A 45 -3.53 -9.03 -1.30
CA ALA A 45 -3.67 -8.46 0.04
C ALA A 45 -2.36 -7.76 0.48
N PRO A 46 -2.44 -6.63 1.22
CA PRO A 46 -1.26 -5.95 1.74
C PRO A 46 -0.32 -6.90 2.49
N GLY A 47 0.99 -6.72 2.29
CA GLY A 47 2.03 -7.57 2.89
C GLY A 47 2.28 -8.90 2.17
N THR A 48 1.50 -9.25 1.14
CA THR A 48 1.84 -10.39 0.27
C THR A 48 2.98 -10.03 -0.68
N PRO A 49 3.81 -11.01 -1.14
CA PRO A 49 4.86 -10.76 -2.12
C PRO A 49 4.35 -10.09 -3.41
N ALA A 50 3.17 -10.50 -3.88
CA ALA A 50 2.55 -9.93 -5.07
C ALA A 50 2.12 -8.47 -4.84
N TYR A 51 1.60 -8.12 -3.66
CA TYR A 51 1.29 -6.73 -3.30
C TYR A 51 2.54 -5.87 -3.27
N LEU A 52 3.60 -6.36 -2.61
CA LEU A 52 4.88 -5.65 -2.53
C LEU A 52 5.48 -5.42 -3.92
N CYS A 53 5.37 -6.40 -4.82
CA CYS A 53 5.80 -6.24 -6.20
C CYS A 53 5.02 -5.13 -6.94
N HIS A 54 3.69 -5.14 -6.81
CA HIS A 54 2.81 -4.14 -7.38
C HIS A 54 3.09 -2.73 -6.81
N GLU A 55 3.35 -2.63 -5.51
CA GLU A 55 3.74 -1.41 -4.82
C GLU A 55 5.09 -0.89 -5.34
N ASN A 56 6.11 -1.75 -5.47
CA ASN A 56 7.42 -1.36 -5.99
C ASN A 56 7.33 -0.79 -7.40
N CYS A 57 6.63 -1.47 -8.31
CA CYS A 57 6.44 -1.00 -9.68
C CYS A 57 5.64 0.32 -9.73
N GLY A 58 4.53 0.43 -8.99
CA GLY A 58 3.73 1.65 -8.96
C GLY A 58 4.45 2.85 -8.32
N THR A 59 5.21 2.60 -7.26
CA THR A 59 5.97 3.64 -6.55
C THR A 59 7.14 4.13 -7.39
N SER A 60 7.83 3.23 -8.11
CA SER A 60 8.88 3.62 -9.06
C SER A 60 8.37 4.61 -10.11
N ILE A 61 7.18 4.40 -10.68
CA ILE A 61 6.56 5.34 -11.64
C ILE A 61 6.18 6.67 -10.97
N THR A 62 5.73 6.63 -9.72
CA THR A 62 5.39 7.86 -8.99
C THR A 62 6.63 8.70 -8.76
N LEU A 63 7.71 8.08 -8.27
CA LEU A 63 8.99 8.73 -8.00
C LEU A 63 9.68 9.21 -9.28
N SER A 64 9.47 8.54 -10.43
CA SER A 64 10.04 8.98 -11.70
C SER A 64 9.47 10.31 -12.23
N ARG A 65 8.48 10.89 -11.54
CA ARG A 65 7.92 12.22 -11.86
C ARG A 65 8.64 13.35 -11.13
N GLU A 66 9.49 13.02 -10.16
CA GLU A 66 10.26 13.99 -9.40
C GLU A 66 11.47 14.48 -10.22
N ALA A 67 11.87 15.74 -10.03
CA ALA A 67 13.06 16.27 -10.68
C ALA A 67 14.32 15.55 -10.16
N GLY A 68 15.21 15.13 -11.07
CA GLY A 68 16.48 14.49 -10.70
C GLY A 68 16.36 13.05 -10.17
N TYR A 69 15.24 12.37 -10.39
CA TYR A 69 14.98 11.03 -9.84
C TYR A 69 16.02 9.96 -10.25
N CYS A 70 16.78 10.15 -11.32
CA CYS A 70 17.79 9.21 -11.79
C CYS A 70 18.90 8.93 -10.75
N THR A 71 19.13 9.83 -9.80
CA THR A 71 20.08 9.64 -8.69
C THR A 71 19.39 9.44 -7.34
N ASN A 72 18.05 9.35 -7.33
CA ASN A 72 17.28 9.09 -6.11
C ASN A 72 17.33 7.61 -5.75
N TYR A 73 17.99 7.28 -4.64
CA TYR A 73 18.14 5.89 -4.17
C TYR A 73 16.80 5.18 -3.93
N LEU A 74 15.75 5.91 -3.54
CA LEU A 74 14.44 5.33 -3.33
C LEU A 74 13.81 4.93 -4.66
N TRP A 75 13.97 5.75 -5.70
CA TRP A 75 13.52 5.36 -7.04
C TRP A 75 14.28 4.14 -7.54
N ILE A 76 15.62 4.17 -7.49
CA ILE A 76 16.48 3.06 -7.96
C ILE A 76 16.12 1.76 -7.26
N SER A 77 16.00 1.77 -5.93
CA SER A 77 15.67 0.56 -5.16
C SER A 77 14.27 0.00 -5.48
N ARG A 78 13.26 0.86 -5.68
CA ARG A 78 11.90 0.41 -6.04
C ARG A 78 11.82 -0.08 -7.49
N TYR A 79 12.54 0.59 -8.38
CA TYR A 79 12.72 0.16 -9.77
C TYR A 79 13.36 -1.24 -9.84
N ASP A 80 14.50 -1.45 -9.19
CA ASP A 80 15.17 -2.74 -9.19
C ASP A 80 14.29 -3.83 -8.57
N ALA A 81 13.65 -3.55 -7.42
CA ALA A 81 12.75 -4.48 -6.77
C ALA A 81 11.54 -4.85 -7.62
N CYS A 82 11.03 -3.93 -8.46
CA CYS A 82 9.98 -4.23 -9.44
C CYS A 82 10.48 -5.25 -10.47
N LEU A 83 11.66 -5.04 -11.05
CA LEU A 83 12.21 -5.93 -12.07
C LEU A 83 12.48 -7.35 -11.55
N GLN A 84 12.77 -7.50 -10.25
CA GLN A 84 13.00 -8.81 -9.63
C GLN A 84 11.75 -9.71 -9.55
N CYS A 85 10.55 -9.14 -9.65
CA CYS A 85 9.32 -9.87 -9.35
C CYS A 85 8.21 -9.73 -10.41
N ALA A 86 8.34 -8.79 -11.35
CA ALA A 86 7.26 -8.44 -12.27
C ALA A 86 6.83 -9.60 -13.17
N ASN A 87 7.76 -10.46 -13.62
CA ASN A 87 7.43 -11.68 -14.38
C ASN A 87 6.82 -12.76 -13.48
N THR A 88 7.41 -13.00 -12.32
CA THR A 88 6.94 -13.99 -11.32
C THR A 88 5.47 -13.77 -10.95
N HIS A 89 5.04 -12.52 -10.83
CA HIS A 89 3.65 -12.17 -10.53
C HIS A 89 2.81 -11.81 -11.77
N ASN A 90 3.37 -11.94 -12.97
CA ASN A 90 2.71 -11.62 -14.24
C ASN A 90 2.10 -10.20 -14.30
N ILE A 91 2.76 -9.23 -13.67
CA ILE A 91 2.31 -7.84 -13.61
C ILE A 91 3.06 -6.92 -14.57
N TRP A 92 4.12 -7.40 -15.23
CA TRP A 92 4.93 -6.57 -16.13
C TRP A 92 4.10 -5.88 -17.21
N GLN A 93 3.10 -6.59 -17.76
CA GLN A 93 2.14 -6.06 -18.74
C GLN A 93 1.43 -4.76 -18.30
N TYR A 94 1.30 -4.51 -17.00
CA TYR A 94 0.65 -3.30 -16.47
C TYR A 94 1.62 -2.12 -16.27
N TYR A 95 2.92 -2.39 -16.18
CA TYR A 95 3.93 -1.41 -15.77
C TYR A 95 5.01 -1.15 -16.82
N SER A 96 5.14 -2.04 -17.80
CA SER A 96 6.26 -2.10 -18.74
C SER A 96 6.56 -0.76 -19.42
N ASN A 97 5.54 -0.13 -19.99
CA ASN A 97 5.70 1.12 -20.75
C ASN A 97 6.29 2.24 -19.89
N SER A 98 5.75 2.47 -18.70
CA SER A 98 6.18 3.57 -17.82
C SER A 98 7.53 3.29 -17.16
N ILE A 99 7.77 2.05 -16.73
CA ILE A 99 9.06 1.66 -16.16
C ILE A 99 10.16 1.71 -17.23
N THR A 100 9.90 1.25 -18.45
CA THR A 100 10.86 1.31 -19.56
C THR A 100 11.18 2.74 -19.95
N ALA A 101 10.17 3.60 -20.07
CA ALA A 101 10.38 5.02 -20.41
C ALA A 101 11.19 5.76 -19.34
N SER A 102 10.89 5.55 -18.04
CA SER A 102 11.62 6.17 -16.95
C SER A 102 13.06 5.66 -16.83
N ALA A 103 13.28 4.35 -16.94
CA ALA A 103 14.63 3.77 -16.97
C ALA A 103 15.45 4.34 -18.12
N ALA A 104 14.89 4.38 -19.33
CA ALA A 104 15.58 4.86 -20.53
C ALA A 104 15.99 6.33 -20.41
N ALA A 105 15.15 7.18 -19.81
CA ALA A 105 15.49 8.59 -19.56
C ALA A 105 16.70 8.76 -18.63
N CYS A 106 16.98 7.77 -17.78
CA CYS A 106 18.15 7.71 -16.90
C CYS A 106 19.32 6.90 -17.49
N GLY A 107 19.20 6.37 -18.72
CA GLY A 107 20.21 5.51 -19.32
C GLY A 107 20.23 4.06 -18.80
N PHE A 108 19.17 3.64 -18.10
CA PHE A 108 19.01 2.27 -17.61
C PHE A 108 18.14 1.43 -18.55
N SER A 109 18.26 0.10 -18.43
CA SER A 109 17.44 -0.87 -19.17
C SER A 109 16.46 -1.55 -18.24
N ALA A 110 15.18 -1.59 -18.62
CA ALA A 110 14.12 -2.22 -17.85
C ALA A 110 13.75 -3.59 -18.44
N VAL A 111 14.44 -4.63 -17.97
CA VAL A 111 14.15 -6.03 -18.30
C VAL A 111 13.93 -6.79 -16.99
N PRO A 112 12.69 -7.18 -16.68
CA PRO A 112 12.44 -8.01 -15.52
C PRO A 112 13.10 -9.38 -15.68
N VAL A 113 13.58 -9.93 -14.58
CA VAL A 113 14.24 -11.25 -14.53
C VAL A 113 13.25 -12.40 -14.42
#